data_AF-A0A318L1Q2-F1
#
_entry.id   AF-A0A318L1Q2-F1
#
_cell.length_a   1.000
_cell.length_b   1.000
_cell.length_c   1.000
_cell.angle_alpha   90.00
_cell.angle_beta   90.00
_cell.angle_gamma   90.00
#
_symmetry.space_group_name_H-M   'P 1'
#
loop_
_entity.id
_entity.type
_entity.pdbx_description
1 polymer ?
#
loop_
_entity_poly.entity_id
_entity_poly.type
_entity_poly.pdbx_seq_one_letter_code
_entity_poly.pdbx_strand_id
1 'polypeptide(L)'
;MSQNILIVEGEADRGFFEALCNTLQLEVSVEVAPPKQLGGTHNTKEGVFNILLDTYLQQLNDGAVSRLAIVVDADAAEHGQGFARTLRRVEKIVSEYGFSTPTAATAGGCLFQHSDGLNPFGLWIMPNHADDGMLEHWLSECVSQEQIALFHHAQACVDALPTQLFKPLRRAKADIATWLAWQEKPGEGLYHCVEAGLLDETAQQYQALVSWLRAVFSPT
;
A
#
# COMPACT_ATOMS: atom_id res chain seq x y z
N MET A 1 -13.12 21.98 4.94
CA MET A 1 -12.34 21.08 5.81
C MET A 1 -11.20 20.57 4.96
N SER A 2 -9.97 20.55 5.48
CA SER A 2 -8.83 20.02 4.76
C SER A 2 -8.93 18.48 4.66
N GLN A 3 -8.55 17.91 3.53
CA GLN A 3 -8.68 16.47 3.27
C GLN A 3 -7.49 15.69 3.83
N ASN A 4 -7.69 14.42 4.19
CA ASN A 4 -6.61 13.48 4.50
C ASN A 4 -6.65 12.37 3.45
N ILE A 5 -5.57 12.18 2.70
CA ILE A 5 -5.59 11.39 1.48
C ILE A 5 -4.50 10.33 1.51
N LEU A 6 -4.89 9.10 1.18
CA LEU A 6 -4.01 7.98 0.91
C LEU A 6 -4.12 7.60 -0.56
N ILE A 7 -3.07 7.85 -1.34
CA ILE A 7 -3.05 7.52 -2.77
C ILE A 7 -2.49 6.11 -2.95
N VAL A 8 -3.20 5.26 -3.69
CA VAL A 8 -2.82 3.87 -3.98
C VAL A 8 -2.80 3.60 -5.47
N GLU A 9 -2.17 2.52 -5.95
CA GLU A 9 -2.00 2.32 -7.40
C GLU A 9 -3.27 1.96 -8.16
N GLY A 10 -4.16 1.17 -7.55
CA GLY A 10 -5.28 0.53 -8.23
C GLY A 10 -6.55 0.40 -7.40
N GLU A 11 -7.63 -0.05 -8.05
CA GLU A 11 -8.94 -0.23 -7.40
C GLU A 11 -8.94 -1.38 -6.38
N ALA A 12 -8.14 -2.42 -6.59
CA ALA A 12 -8.03 -3.53 -5.64
C ALA A 12 -7.36 -3.06 -4.33
N ASP A 13 -6.26 -2.32 -4.46
CA ASP A 13 -5.54 -1.67 -3.36
C ASP A 13 -6.43 -0.66 -2.64
N ARG A 14 -7.21 0.13 -3.40
CA ARG A 14 -8.18 1.09 -2.85
C ARG A 14 -9.15 0.41 -1.90
N GLY A 15 -9.80 -0.66 -2.36
CA GLY A 15 -10.74 -1.40 -1.52
C GLY A 15 -10.08 -1.96 -0.27
N PHE A 16 -8.89 -2.54 -0.40
CA PHE A 16 -8.14 -3.08 0.75
C PHE A 16 -7.81 -2.01 1.79
N PHE A 17 -7.21 -0.89 1.36
CA PHE A 17 -6.79 0.18 2.26
C PHE A 17 -7.98 0.94 2.84
N GLU A 18 -9.07 1.11 2.10
CA GLU A 18 -10.31 1.69 2.61
C GLU A 18 -10.88 0.84 3.74
N ALA A 19 -10.99 -0.49 3.54
CA ALA A 19 -11.42 -1.41 4.59
C ALA A 19 -10.48 -1.37 5.81
N LEU A 20 -9.16 -1.36 5.59
CA LEU A 20 -8.16 -1.28 6.67
C LEU A 20 -8.29 0.02 7.47
N CYS A 21 -8.33 1.18 6.81
CA CYS A 21 -8.48 2.48 7.47
C CYS A 21 -9.79 2.56 8.29
N ASN A 22 -10.89 2.01 7.76
CA ASN A 22 -12.18 1.97 8.46
C ASN A 22 -12.12 1.09 9.71
N THR A 23 -11.50 -0.09 9.63
CA THR A 23 -11.33 -1.01 10.77
C THR A 23 -10.42 -0.42 11.84
N LEU A 24 -9.36 0.30 11.46
CA LEU A 24 -8.41 0.91 12.40
C LEU A 24 -8.98 2.08 13.20
N GLN A 25 -10.14 2.62 12.81
CA GLN A 25 -10.77 3.79 13.44
C GLN A 25 -9.77 4.93 13.64
N LEU A 26 -9.09 5.32 12.56
CA LEU A 26 -8.15 6.42 12.59
C LEU A 26 -8.84 7.69 13.11
N GLU A 27 -8.08 8.52 13.83
CA GLU A 27 -8.60 9.72 14.49
C GLU A 27 -9.07 10.80 13.51
N VAL A 28 -8.72 10.64 12.22
CA VAL A 28 -9.19 11.46 11.11
C VAL A 28 -9.81 10.58 10.03
N SER A 29 -10.79 11.12 9.30
CA SER A 29 -11.32 10.47 8.11
C SER A 29 -10.29 10.53 6.98
N VAL A 30 -9.96 9.37 6.41
CA VAL A 30 -8.99 9.21 5.31
C VAL A 30 -9.72 8.82 4.04
N GLU A 31 -9.51 9.59 2.98
CA GLU A 31 -9.95 9.26 1.62
C GLU A 31 -8.86 8.41 0.95
N VAL A 32 -9.20 7.17 0.60
CA VAL A 32 -8.31 6.27 -0.14
C VAL A 32 -8.70 6.30 -1.61
N ALA A 33 -7.77 6.69 -2.49
CA ALA A 33 -8.09 6.89 -3.90
C ALA A 33 -6.94 6.54 -4.84
N PRO A 34 -7.21 5.87 -5.97
CA PRO A 34 -6.24 5.69 -7.03
C PRO A 34 -6.23 6.90 -7.97
N PRO A 35 -5.18 7.07 -8.80
CA PRO A 35 -4.96 8.29 -9.59
C PRO A 35 -6.16 8.74 -10.41
N LYS A 36 -6.90 7.83 -11.06
CA LYS A 36 -8.07 8.18 -11.89
C LYS A 36 -9.20 8.84 -11.11
N GLN A 37 -9.40 8.47 -9.86
CA GLN A 37 -10.42 9.10 -9.01
C GLN A 37 -10.00 10.53 -8.62
N LEU A 38 -8.69 10.80 -8.61
CA LEU A 38 -8.09 12.08 -8.29
C LEU A 38 -7.84 12.95 -9.55
N GLY A 39 -8.43 12.61 -10.70
CA GLY A 39 -8.26 13.34 -11.96
C GLY A 39 -7.05 12.93 -12.80
N GLY A 40 -6.33 11.89 -12.39
CA GLY A 40 -5.24 11.28 -13.14
C GLY A 40 -5.70 10.45 -14.34
N THR A 41 -4.76 10.08 -15.21
CA THR A 41 -5.08 9.37 -16.47
C THR A 41 -5.10 7.85 -16.32
N HIS A 42 -4.21 7.29 -15.49
CA HIS A 42 -4.00 5.84 -15.38
C HIS A 42 -3.81 5.44 -13.92
N ASN A 43 -4.41 4.30 -13.53
CA ASN A 43 -4.21 3.66 -12.22
C ASN A 43 -2.98 2.78 -12.30
N THR A 44 -1.81 3.39 -12.07
CA THR A 44 -0.49 2.76 -12.05
C THR A 44 0.41 3.50 -11.07
N LYS A 45 1.53 2.89 -10.66
CA LYS A 45 2.61 3.59 -9.94
C LYS A 45 3.01 4.94 -10.53
N GLU A 46 3.21 5.02 -11.85
CA GLU A 46 3.53 6.30 -12.51
C GLU A 46 2.36 7.28 -12.44
N GLY A 47 1.11 6.80 -12.49
CA GLY A 47 -0.07 7.62 -12.22
C GLY A 47 -0.08 8.23 -10.83
N VAL A 48 0.33 7.45 -9.81
CA VAL A 48 0.48 7.92 -8.42
C VAL A 48 1.54 9.02 -8.36
N PHE A 49 2.70 8.82 -8.97
CA PHE A 49 3.77 9.81 -8.98
C PHE A 49 3.37 11.10 -9.70
N ASN A 50 2.68 11.01 -10.83
CA ASN A 50 2.22 12.19 -11.57
C ASN A 50 1.21 12.99 -10.75
N ILE A 51 0.20 12.34 -10.16
CA ILE A 51 -0.81 13.04 -9.35
C ILE A 51 -0.21 13.62 -8.06
N LEU A 52 0.74 12.92 -7.44
CA LEU A 52 1.49 13.44 -6.31
C LEU A 52 2.24 14.73 -6.67
N LEU A 53 2.99 14.71 -7.77
CA LEU A 53 3.82 15.82 -8.23
C LEU A 53 2.99 17.01 -8.72
N ASP A 54 1.95 16.75 -9.52
CA ASP A 54 1.22 17.77 -10.26
C ASP A 54 0.14 18.45 -9.40
N THR A 55 -0.27 17.85 -8.28
CA THR A 55 -1.44 18.30 -7.52
C THR A 55 -1.25 18.20 -6.02
N TYR A 56 -1.00 17.01 -5.47
CA TYR A 56 -1.18 16.81 -4.03
C TYR A 56 -0.06 17.38 -3.16
N LEU A 57 1.17 17.45 -3.63
CA LEU A 57 2.23 18.16 -2.90
C LEU A 57 1.97 19.67 -2.81
N GLN A 58 1.37 20.27 -3.86
CA GLN A 58 0.95 21.67 -3.83
C GLN A 58 -0.21 21.90 -2.87
N GLN A 59 -1.21 21.00 -2.88
CA GLN A 59 -2.35 21.06 -1.97
C GLN A 59 -1.98 20.81 -0.49
N LEU A 60 -0.92 20.03 -0.25
CA LEU A 60 -0.37 19.87 1.09
C LEU A 60 0.28 21.18 1.57
N ASN A 61 0.96 21.89 0.66
CA ASN A 61 1.60 23.17 0.97
C ASN A 61 0.61 24.34 1.15
N ASP A 62 -0.50 24.37 0.39
CA ASP A 62 -1.53 25.42 0.52
C ASP A 62 -2.60 25.12 1.60
N GLY A 63 -2.55 23.93 2.19
CA GLY A 63 -3.43 23.49 3.28
C GLY A 63 -4.79 22.95 2.83
N ALA A 64 -5.06 22.82 1.53
CA ALA A 64 -6.24 22.12 1.02
C ALA A 64 -6.24 20.64 1.45
N VAL A 65 -5.06 20.03 1.52
CA VAL A 65 -4.81 18.70 2.07
C VAL A 65 -4.04 18.84 3.37
N SER A 66 -4.59 18.27 4.44
CA SER A 66 -3.96 18.27 5.76
C SER A 66 -2.90 17.18 5.85
N ARG A 67 -3.21 15.99 5.34
CA ARG A 67 -2.37 14.79 5.49
C ARG A 67 -2.35 14.03 4.19
N LEU A 68 -1.15 13.64 3.77
CA LEU A 68 -0.94 13.00 2.49
C LEU A 68 0.03 11.84 2.65
N ALA A 69 -0.36 10.69 2.13
CA ALA A 69 0.54 9.57 1.95
C ALA A 69 0.28 8.82 0.66
N ILE A 70 1.28 8.06 0.22
CA ILE A 70 1.12 7.09 -0.86
C ILE A 70 1.50 5.68 -0.41
N VAL A 71 0.85 4.69 -1.01
CA VAL A 71 1.26 3.29 -0.99
C VAL A 71 1.48 2.83 -2.42
N VAL A 72 2.66 2.27 -2.68
CA VAL A 72 3.04 1.77 -4.00
C VAL A 72 3.70 0.39 -3.90
N ASP A 73 3.52 -0.43 -4.93
CA ASP A 73 4.21 -1.69 -5.07
C ASP A 73 5.68 -1.42 -5.44
N ALA A 74 6.61 -2.14 -4.79
CA ALA A 74 8.00 -2.14 -5.26
C ALA A 74 8.10 -2.75 -6.67
N ASP A 75 7.25 -3.75 -6.98
CA ASP A 75 7.45 -4.69 -8.08
C ASP A 75 8.84 -5.36 -7.98
N ALA A 76 9.28 -6.06 -9.03
CA ALA A 76 10.60 -6.70 -9.07
C ALA A 76 11.66 -5.83 -9.76
N ALA A 77 12.85 -5.75 -9.16
CA ALA A 77 14.03 -5.08 -9.72
C ALA A 77 14.47 -5.63 -11.09
N GLU A 78 14.24 -6.92 -11.34
CA GLU A 78 14.55 -7.59 -12.62
C GLU A 78 13.81 -6.98 -13.84
N HIS A 79 12.79 -6.16 -13.60
CA HIS A 79 12.05 -5.44 -14.64
C HIS A 79 12.35 -3.94 -14.64
N GLY A 80 13.47 -3.55 -14.06
CA GLY A 80 13.84 -2.15 -13.88
C GLY A 80 12.93 -1.44 -12.88
N GLN A 81 12.28 -2.16 -11.96
CA GLN A 81 11.50 -1.56 -10.88
C GLN A 81 12.23 -1.80 -9.54
N GLY A 82 11.51 -2.07 -8.46
CA GLY A 82 12.06 -2.47 -7.17
C GLY A 82 12.14 -1.36 -6.13
N PHE A 83 12.23 -1.76 -4.87
CA PHE A 83 12.17 -0.90 -3.70
C PHE A 83 13.14 0.27 -3.80
N ALA A 84 14.43 -0.01 -4.05
CA ALA A 84 15.48 1.01 -4.08
C ALA A 84 15.28 2.03 -5.21
N ARG A 85 14.63 1.66 -6.32
CA ARG A 85 14.34 2.59 -7.42
C ARG A 85 13.09 3.42 -7.10
N THR A 86 12.05 2.79 -6.57
CA THR A 86 10.82 3.43 -6.11
C THR A 86 11.13 4.48 -5.05
N LEU A 87 11.92 4.13 -4.03
CA LEU A 87 12.33 5.05 -2.97
C LEU A 87 13.07 6.27 -3.54
N ARG A 88 14.13 6.05 -4.33
CA ARG A 88 14.89 7.15 -4.97
C ARG A 88 14.03 8.05 -5.85
N ARG A 89 13.02 7.49 -6.51
CA ARG A 89 12.09 8.25 -7.35
C ARG A 89 11.22 9.18 -6.49
N VAL A 90 10.67 8.65 -5.40
CA VAL A 90 9.85 9.45 -4.46
C VAL A 90 10.70 10.51 -3.76
N GLU A 91 11.89 10.15 -3.27
CA GLU A 91 12.85 11.10 -2.66
C GLU A 91 13.11 12.29 -3.59
N LYS A 92 13.36 12.03 -4.88
CA LYS A 92 13.55 13.10 -5.87
C LYS A 92 12.31 13.99 -5.97
N ILE A 93 11.13 13.40 -6.14
CA ILE A 93 9.87 14.15 -6.28
C ILE A 93 9.63 15.05 -5.08
N VAL A 94 9.71 14.51 -3.87
CA VAL A 94 9.35 15.27 -2.65
C VAL A 94 10.43 16.30 -2.28
N SER A 95 11.70 16.06 -2.65
CA SER A 95 12.78 17.03 -2.44
C SER A 95 12.58 18.34 -3.20
N GLU A 96 11.93 18.30 -4.37
CA GLU A 96 11.58 19.49 -5.16
C GLU A 96 10.55 20.38 -4.44
N TYR A 97 9.86 19.84 -3.43
CA TYR A 97 8.85 20.50 -2.62
C TYR A 97 9.30 20.73 -1.17
N GLY A 98 10.61 20.68 -0.87
CA GLY A 98 11.15 21.02 0.45
C GLY A 98 11.06 19.90 1.50
N PHE A 99 10.56 18.72 1.13
CA PHE A 99 10.55 17.57 2.01
C PHE A 99 11.92 16.91 2.10
N SER A 100 12.36 16.64 3.32
CA SER A 100 13.64 15.98 3.62
C SER A 100 13.46 14.48 3.74
N THR A 101 14.38 13.72 3.15
CA THR A 101 14.47 12.27 3.36
C THR A 101 14.69 11.97 4.84
N PRO A 102 13.91 11.04 5.44
CA PRO A 102 14.11 10.65 6.82
C PRO A 102 15.55 10.14 7.05
N THR A 103 16.21 10.65 8.10
CA THR A 103 17.59 10.30 8.46
C THR A 103 17.74 8.91 9.05
N ALA A 104 16.64 8.27 9.46
CA ALA A 104 16.62 6.89 9.91
C ALA A 104 15.73 6.08 8.98
N ALA A 105 16.28 4.98 8.44
CA ALA A 105 15.48 3.89 7.93
C ALA A 105 14.81 3.21 9.13
N THR A 106 13.70 3.76 9.59
CA THR A 106 12.82 3.03 10.51
C THR A 106 12.34 1.79 9.77
N ALA A 107 12.35 0.63 10.43
CA ALA A 107 11.64 -0.53 9.90
C ALA A 107 10.14 -0.17 9.84
N GLY A 108 9.52 -0.32 8.67
CA GLY A 108 8.20 0.24 8.38
C GLY A 108 8.28 1.63 7.73
N GLY A 109 7.23 2.01 6.98
CA GLY A 109 7.20 3.16 6.06
C GLY A 109 7.83 4.48 6.53
N CYS A 110 8.12 5.34 5.56
CA CYS A 110 8.79 6.62 5.77
C CYS A 110 7.81 7.78 6.00
N LEU A 111 8.23 8.74 6.82
CA LEU A 111 7.61 10.05 6.99
C LEU A 111 8.61 11.15 6.61
N PHE A 112 8.41 11.77 5.46
CA PHE A 112 9.23 12.86 4.97
C PHE A 112 8.84 14.16 5.67
N GLN A 113 9.78 14.76 6.38
CA GLN A 113 9.56 15.97 7.17
C GLN A 113 9.73 17.21 6.30
N HIS A 114 8.99 18.28 6.61
CA HIS A 114 9.15 19.59 5.98
C HIS A 114 9.72 20.60 6.98
N SER A 115 10.64 21.48 6.56
CA SER A 115 11.28 22.45 7.46
C SER A 115 10.33 23.51 8.01
N ASP A 116 9.26 23.82 7.25
CA ASP A 116 8.40 24.96 7.50
C ASP A 116 7.15 24.61 8.33
N GLY A 117 7.16 23.45 9.00
CA GLY A 117 6.08 23.01 9.89
C GLY A 117 4.84 22.44 9.20
N LEU A 118 4.91 22.14 7.90
CA LEU A 118 3.88 21.34 7.22
C LEU A 118 3.84 19.92 7.82
N ASN A 119 2.66 19.30 7.77
CA ASN A 119 2.52 17.89 8.12
C ASN A 119 3.44 17.03 7.25
N PRO A 120 4.03 15.96 7.82
CA PRO A 120 4.93 15.09 7.07
C PRO A 120 4.18 14.33 5.96
N PHE A 121 4.88 14.09 4.86
CA PHE A 121 4.40 13.24 3.76
C PHE A 121 4.73 11.77 4.06
N GLY A 122 3.73 10.88 3.96
CA GLY A 122 3.91 9.45 4.18
C GLY A 122 4.23 8.65 2.91
N LEU A 123 5.17 7.71 3.01
CA LEU A 123 5.43 6.72 1.97
C LEU A 123 5.47 5.30 2.55
N TRP A 124 4.64 4.42 2.01
CA TRP A 124 4.82 2.97 2.14
C TRP A 124 5.15 2.36 0.79
N ILE A 125 6.12 1.44 0.78
CA ILE A 125 6.47 0.66 -0.41
C ILE A 125 6.22 -0.80 -0.05
N MET A 126 5.37 -1.49 -0.79
CA MET A 126 5.07 -2.89 -0.54
C MET A 126 6.28 -3.79 -0.80
N PRO A 127 6.36 -4.95 -0.11
CA PRO A 127 5.41 -5.39 0.91
C PRO A 127 5.69 -4.80 2.30
N ASN A 128 6.95 -4.58 2.64
CA ASN A 128 7.40 -4.31 4.00
C ASN A 128 8.29 -3.06 4.12
N HIS A 129 8.33 -2.24 3.06
CA HIS A 129 9.20 -1.07 2.95
C HIS A 129 10.71 -1.39 3.05
N ALA A 130 11.12 -2.57 2.59
CA ALA A 130 12.52 -2.97 2.51
C ALA A 130 12.82 -3.82 1.27
N ASP A 131 11.90 -4.74 0.94
CA ASP A 131 12.05 -5.71 -0.13
C ASP A 131 11.22 -5.38 -1.37
N ASP A 132 11.57 -6.05 -2.47
CA ASP A 132 10.78 -6.07 -3.70
C ASP A 132 9.51 -6.90 -3.51
N GLY A 133 8.40 -6.42 -4.05
CA GLY A 133 7.12 -7.11 -3.95
C GLY A 133 5.93 -6.19 -4.09
N MET A 134 4.79 -6.71 -3.66
CA MET A 134 3.47 -6.18 -3.93
C MET A 134 2.55 -6.44 -2.74
N LEU A 135 1.37 -5.83 -2.70
CA LEU A 135 0.37 -6.08 -1.67
C LEU A 135 0.08 -7.57 -1.45
N GLU A 136 0.04 -8.40 -2.51
CA GLU A 136 -0.20 -9.84 -2.34
C GLU A 136 0.92 -10.58 -1.58
N HIS A 137 2.16 -10.08 -1.63
CA HIS A 137 3.24 -10.63 -0.80
C HIS A 137 3.03 -10.25 0.66
N TRP A 138 2.64 -9.00 0.94
CA TRP A 138 2.29 -8.57 2.31
C TRP A 138 1.12 -9.38 2.88
N LEU A 139 0.07 -9.63 2.07
CA LEU A 139 -1.06 -10.46 2.48
C LEU A 139 -0.63 -11.89 2.84
N SER A 140 0.30 -12.46 2.07
CA SER A 140 0.82 -13.82 2.31
C SER A 140 1.55 -13.93 3.65
N GLU A 141 2.23 -12.86 4.09
CA GLU A 141 2.93 -12.80 5.38
C GLU A 141 1.99 -12.52 6.56
N CYS A 142 0.78 -12.03 6.27
CA CYS A 142 -0.22 -11.66 7.27
C CYS A 142 -1.39 -12.64 7.32
N VAL A 143 -1.36 -13.80 6.66
CA VAL A 143 -2.47 -14.79 6.74
C VAL A 143 -2.64 -15.30 8.18
N SER A 144 -3.88 -15.31 8.68
CA SER A 144 -4.16 -15.78 10.04
C SER A 144 -3.78 -17.24 10.25
N GLN A 145 -3.52 -17.64 11.50
CA GLN A 145 -3.17 -19.03 11.82
C GLN A 145 -4.28 -19.99 11.35
N GLU A 146 -5.54 -19.62 11.56
CA GLU A 146 -6.70 -20.44 11.20
C GLU A 146 -6.80 -20.65 9.68
N GLN A 147 -6.29 -19.69 8.90
CA GLN A 147 -6.30 -19.71 7.44
C GLN A 147 -5.02 -20.30 6.83
N ILE A 148 -3.91 -20.38 7.57
CA ILE A 148 -2.60 -20.72 7.00
C ILE A 148 -2.57 -22.09 6.32
N ALA A 149 -3.29 -23.08 6.88
CA ALA A 149 -3.37 -24.41 6.30
C ALA A 149 -4.11 -24.40 4.94
N LEU A 150 -5.19 -23.62 4.85
CA LEU A 150 -5.94 -23.45 3.61
C LEU A 150 -5.14 -22.65 2.57
N PHE A 151 -4.42 -21.62 3.02
CA PHE A 151 -3.54 -20.83 2.15
C PHE A 151 -2.40 -21.67 1.56
N HIS A 152 -1.71 -22.47 2.39
CA HIS A 152 -0.70 -23.41 1.91
C HIS A 152 -1.29 -24.44 0.92
N HIS A 153 -2.53 -24.88 1.13
CA HIS A 153 -3.20 -25.75 0.17
C HIS A 153 -3.44 -25.05 -1.17
N ALA A 154 -3.85 -23.77 -1.16
CA ALA A 154 -4.01 -22.98 -2.38
C ALA A 154 -2.68 -22.84 -3.15
N GLN A 155 -1.59 -22.54 -2.44
CA GLN A 155 -0.25 -22.47 -3.02
C GLN A 155 0.15 -23.79 -3.67
N ALA A 156 -0.07 -24.92 -2.98
CA ALA A 156 0.22 -26.25 -3.52
C ALA A 156 -0.61 -26.56 -4.78
N CYS A 157 -1.86 -26.11 -4.85
CA CYS A 157 -2.68 -26.23 -6.06
C CYS A 157 -2.13 -25.38 -7.22
N VAL A 158 -1.67 -24.16 -6.95
CA VAL A 158 -1.05 -23.29 -7.95
C VAL A 158 0.29 -23.89 -8.46
N ASP A 159 1.07 -24.52 -7.57
CA ASP A 159 2.28 -25.25 -7.92
C ASP A 159 2.00 -26.47 -8.79
N ALA A 160 0.93 -27.20 -8.49
CA ALA A 160 0.55 -28.43 -9.18
C ALA A 160 -0.17 -28.19 -10.52
N LEU A 161 -0.34 -26.94 -10.95
CA LEU A 161 -1.02 -26.63 -12.22
C LEU A 161 -0.28 -27.32 -13.38
N PRO A 162 -0.98 -28.13 -14.19
CA PRO A 162 -0.36 -28.82 -15.33
C PRO A 162 0.10 -27.84 -16.42
N THR A 163 -0.48 -26.64 -16.44
CA THR A 163 -0.08 -25.55 -17.32
C THR A 163 -0.31 -24.22 -16.62
N GLN A 164 0.74 -23.45 -16.43
CA GLN A 164 0.67 -22.10 -15.88
C GLN A 164 0.49 -21.09 -17.01
N LEU A 165 -0.66 -20.40 -17.03
CA LEU A 165 -0.97 -19.36 -18.02
C LEU A 165 -0.57 -17.95 -17.57
N PHE A 166 -0.43 -17.75 -16.27
CA PHE A 166 0.06 -16.48 -15.71
C PHE A 166 1.59 -16.44 -15.73
N LYS A 167 2.15 -15.23 -15.81
CA LYS A 167 3.60 -15.03 -15.74
C LYS A 167 4.12 -15.33 -14.33
N PRO A 168 5.37 -15.79 -14.15
CA PRO A 168 5.94 -16.05 -12.83
C PRO A 168 5.78 -14.88 -11.84
N LEU A 169 5.95 -13.63 -12.31
CA LEU A 169 5.76 -12.42 -11.50
C LEU A 169 4.34 -12.27 -10.91
N ARG A 170 3.33 -12.93 -11.48
CA ARG A 170 1.95 -12.93 -10.98
C ARG A 170 1.65 -14.09 -10.04
N ARG A 171 2.67 -14.83 -9.59
CA ARG A 171 2.49 -15.98 -8.70
C ARG A 171 1.77 -15.61 -7.41
N ALA A 172 2.22 -14.57 -6.69
CA ALA A 172 1.56 -14.12 -5.46
C ALA A 172 0.08 -13.75 -5.69
N LYS A 173 -0.25 -13.12 -6.84
CA LYS A 173 -1.64 -12.86 -7.24
C LYS A 173 -2.45 -14.14 -7.43
N ALA A 174 -1.86 -15.16 -8.06
CA ALA A 174 -2.53 -16.44 -8.28
C ALA A 174 -2.78 -17.18 -6.95
N ASP A 175 -1.82 -17.16 -6.02
CA ASP A 175 -1.94 -17.77 -4.70
C ASP A 175 -3.08 -17.11 -3.90
N ILE A 176 -3.04 -15.77 -3.76
CA ILE A 176 -4.06 -15.01 -3.03
C ILE A 176 -5.44 -15.16 -3.68
N ALA A 177 -5.55 -15.07 -5.01
CA ALA A 177 -6.85 -15.20 -5.68
C ALA A 177 -7.44 -16.62 -5.53
N THR A 178 -6.60 -17.66 -5.57
CA THR A 178 -7.05 -19.04 -5.38
C THR A 178 -7.53 -19.27 -3.95
N TRP A 179 -6.79 -18.77 -2.97
CA TRP A 179 -7.19 -18.83 -1.55
C TRP A 179 -8.46 -18.02 -1.27
N LEU A 180 -8.61 -16.83 -1.86
CA LEU A 180 -9.82 -16.01 -1.73
C LEU A 180 -11.06 -16.65 -2.35
N ALA A 181 -10.89 -17.42 -3.44
CA ALA A 181 -12.00 -18.14 -4.07
C ALA A 181 -12.61 -19.23 -3.17
N TRP A 182 -11.94 -19.61 -2.08
CA TRP A 182 -12.41 -20.62 -1.13
C TRP A 182 -12.91 -20.04 0.20
N GLN A 183 -12.93 -18.71 0.33
CA GLN A 183 -13.48 -18.05 1.51
C GLN A 183 -15.01 -18.14 1.53
N GLU A 184 -15.61 -17.76 2.66
CA GLU A 184 -17.07 -17.79 2.85
C GLU A 184 -17.83 -17.05 1.74
N LYS A 185 -17.25 -15.96 1.23
CA LYS A 185 -17.76 -15.20 0.08
C LYS A 185 -16.78 -15.26 -1.09
N PRO A 186 -16.91 -16.26 -1.98
CA PRO A 186 -16.08 -16.33 -3.17
C PRO A 186 -16.33 -15.15 -4.13
N GLY A 187 -15.26 -14.66 -4.75
CA GLY A 187 -15.33 -13.59 -5.75
C GLY A 187 -15.21 -12.18 -5.19
N GLU A 188 -15.13 -12.03 -3.87
CA GLU A 188 -14.81 -10.76 -3.22
C GLU A 188 -13.34 -10.35 -3.47
N GLY A 189 -13.06 -9.05 -3.34
CA GLY A 189 -11.72 -8.48 -3.56
C GLY A 189 -10.83 -8.57 -2.33
N LEU A 190 -9.64 -7.95 -2.40
CA LEU A 190 -8.66 -7.94 -1.31
C LEU A 190 -9.18 -7.31 -0.02
N TYR A 191 -10.18 -6.41 -0.09
CA TYR A 191 -10.85 -5.85 1.08
C TYR A 191 -11.45 -6.91 2.00
N HIS A 192 -11.87 -8.04 1.44
CA HIS A 192 -12.47 -9.14 2.19
C HIS A 192 -11.49 -9.74 3.20
N CYS A 193 -10.17 -9.70 2.93
CA CYS A 193 -9.15 -10.13 3.88
C CYS A 193 -9.27 -9.39 5.22
N VAL A 194 -9.60 -8.09 5.17
CA VAL A 194 -9.78 -7.25 6.35
C VAL A 194 -11.15 -7.50 6.97
N GLU A 195 -12.22 -7.40 6.17
CA GLU A 195 -13.60 -7.45 6.69
C GLU A 195 -13.96 -8.80 7.32
N ALA A 196 -13.41 -9.90 6.80
CA ALA A 196 -13.65 -11.24 7.33
C ALA A 196 -12.61 -11.69 8.37
N GLY A 197 -11.68 -10.81 8.77
CA GLY A 197 -10.68 -11.14 9.78
C GLY A 197 -9.75 -12.29 9.36
N LEU A 198 -9.34 -12.31 8.08
CA LEU A 198 -8.47 -13.37 7.54
C LEU A 198 -6.98 -13.13 7.80
N LEU A 199 -6.65 -12.01 8.45
CA LEU A 199 -5.28 -11.57 8.69
C LEU A 199 -4.89 -11.75 10.17
N ASP A 200 -3.66 -12.19 10.41
CA ASP A 200 -3.02 -12.14 11.73
C ASP A 200 -2.65 -10.69 12.05
N GLU A 201 -3.52 -10.02 12.81
CA GLU A 201 -3.26 -8.66 13.25
C GLU A 201 -2.02 -8.56 14.16
N THR A 202 -1.55 -9.66 14.76
CA THR A 202 -0.35 -9.66 15.61
C THR A 202 0.96 -9.81 14.83
N ALA A 203 0.87 -10.12 13.53
CA ALA A 203 2.03 -10.25 12.67
C ALA A 203 2.85 -8.94 12.63
N GLN A 204 4.18 -9.06 12.62
CA GLN A 204 5.08 -7.91 12.66
C GLN A 204 4.82 -6.95 11.48
N GLN A 205 4.58 -7.49 10.29
CA GLN A 205 4.32 -6.72 9.07
C GLN A 205 2.96 -6.04 9.10
N TYR A 206 1.96 -6.65 9.73
CA TYR A 206 0.67 -6.02 9.98
C TYR A 206 0.83 -4.81 10.89
N GLN A 207 1.47 -5.02 12.05
CA GLN A 207 1.71 -3.98 13.04
C GLN A 207 2.58 -2.83 12.49
N ALA A 208 3.55 -3.13 11.63
CA ALA A 208 4.38 -2.10 10.98
C ALA A 208 3.55 -1.19 10.06
N LEU A 209 2.68 -1.76 9.21
CA LEU A 209 1.81 -0.98 8.33
C LEU A 209 0.79 -0.15 9.11
N VAL A 210 0.16 -0.76 10.13
CA VAL A 210 -0.81 -0.07 11.00
C VAL A 210 -0.17 1.07 11.77
N SER A 211 1.02 0.85 12.33
CA SER A 211 1.75 1.89 13.06
C SER A 211 2.11 3.06 12.16
N TRP A 212 2.53 2.78 10.92
CA TRP A 212 2.79 3.82 9.92
C TRP A 212 1.52 4.59 9.54
N LEU A 213 0.41 3.91 9.24
CA LEU A 213 -0.87 4.56 8.93
C LEU A 213 -1.32 5.48 10.07
N ARG A 214 -1.22 5.01 11.32
CA ARG A 214 -1.54 5.82 12.51
C ARG A 214 -0.61 7.03 12.65
N ALA A 215 0.68 6.88 12.35
CA ALA A 215 1.63 7.99 12.43
C ALA A 215 1.41 9.06 11.34
N VAL A 216 1.04 8.66 10.12
CA VAL A 216 0.66 9.60 9.04
C VAL A 216 -0.61 10.36 9.41
N PHE A 217 -1.61 9.62 9.91
CA PHE A 217 -2.98 10.11 10.10
C PHE A 217 -3.35 10.45 11.56
N SER A 218 -2.37 10.62 12.45
CA SER A 218 -2.59 11.09 13.82
C SER A 218 -2.94 12.57 13.85
N PRO A 219 -3.84 13.09 14.69
CA PRO A 219 -4.11 14.51 14.86
C PRO A 219 -2.84 15.30 15.19
N THR A 220 -2.85 16.58 14.84
CA THR A 220 -1.82 17.55 15.20
C THR A 220 -2.15 18.20 16.53
#